data_AF-A0A2V5QW27-F1
#
_entry.id   AF-A0A2V5QW27-F1
#
_cell.length_a   1.000
_cell.length_b   1.000
_cell.length_c   1.000
_cell.angle_alpha   90.00
_cell.angle_beta   90.00
_cell.angle_gamma   90.00
#
_symmetry.space_group_name_H-M   'P 1'
#
loop_
_entity.id
_entity.type
_entity.pdbx_description
1 polymer ?
#
loop_
_entity_poly.entity_id
_entity_poly.type
_entity_poly.pdbx_seq_one_letter_code
_entity_poly.pdbx_strand_id
1 'polypeptide(L)'
;MNRLIVVSNRLPFALDVTNQDLWTVTPAAGGLVSAIEPVLRERGGTWIGWPGIAGKIPRTPIEEATRGVGYAVVPVSLTEAERDEFYYGYSNEVIWPLFHDLQNFCNFEPAFWETYKTVNERYAEAIARHCQPGDFIWVHDYHLMYVAQALRAR
;
A
#
# COMPACT_ATOMS: atom_id res chain seq x y z
N MET A 1 13.37 20.44 7.68
CA MET A 1 12.08 19.79 7.94
C MET A 1 12.24 18.31 7.73
N ASN A 2 11.56 17.50 8.54
CA ASN A 2 11.67 16.03 8.46
C ASN A 2 10.95 15.52 7.20
N ARG A 3 11.58 14.58 6.49
CA ARG A 3 10.99 13.97 5.29
C ARG A 3 9.81 13.09 5.69
N LEU A 4 8.72 13.18 4.93
CA LEU A 4 7.50 12.42 5.15
C LEU A 4 7.53 11.11 4.35
N ILE A 5 7.26 10.00 5.02
CA ILE A 5 7.04 8.68 4.42
C ILE A 5 5.57 8.33 4.62
N VAL A 6 4.81 8.34 3.54
CA VAL A 6 3.39 7.96 3.50
C VAL A 6 3.31 6.49 3.15
N VAL A 7 2.55 5.73 3.94
CA VAL A 7 2.37 4.30 3.76
C VAL A 7 0.88 4.02 3.70
N SER A 8 0.40 3.50 2.57
CA SER A 8 -0.99 3.15 2.39
C SER A 8 -1.11 1.83 1.63
N ASN A 9 -2.28 1.20 1.71
CA ASN A 9 -2.53 -0.02 0.95
C ASN A 9 -2.24 0.19 -0.54
N ARG A 10 -2.87 1.19 -1.17
CA ARG A 10 -2.65 1.50 -2.59
C ARG A 10 -1.62 2.63 -2.78
N LEU A 11 -0.91 2.59 -3.90
CA LEU A 11 -0.23 3.76 -4.46
C LEU A 11 -1.23 4.82 -4.95
N PRO A 12 -0.79 6.06 -5.24
CA PRO A 12 -1.64 7.11 -5.83
C PRO A 12 -2.08 6.82 -7.28
N PHE A 13 -1.75 5.63 -7.79
CA PHE A 13 -2.19 5.11 -9.07
C PHE A 13 -2.34 3.58 -8.98
N ALA A 14 -3.09 3.02 -9.92
CA ALA A 14 -3.20 1.60 -10.15
C ALA A 14 -2.63 1.27 -11.54
N LEU A 15 -1.96 0.12 -11.64
CA LEU A 15 -1.60 -0.53 -12.89
C LEU A 15 -2.70 -1.51 -13.28
N ASP A 16 -2.94 -1.63 -14.58
CA ASP A 16 -3.80 -2.64 -15.18
C ASP A 16 -3.15 -3.16 -16.48
N VAL A 17 -3.47 -4.41 -16.86
CA VAL A 17 -2.97 -5.07 -18.07
C VAL A 17 -4.14 -5.22 -19.03
N THR A 18 -4.11 -4.49 -20.14
CA THR A 18 -5.24 -4.44 -21.08
C THR A 18 -5.25 -5.57 -22.11
N ASN A 19 -4.08 -6.09 -22.49
CA ASN A 19 -3.78 -7.34 -23.24
C ASN A 19 -2.37 -7.21 -23.89
N GLN A 20 -1.57 -8.28 -23.93
CA GLN A 20 -0.24 -8.31 -24.59
C GLN A 20 0.80 -7.29 -24.05
N ASP A 21 1.06 -7.30 -22.74
CA ASP A 21 2.09 -6.49 -22.08
C ASP A 21 1.94 -4.96 -22.18
N LEU A 22 0.79 -4.47 -22.69
CA LEU A 22 0.42 -3.06 -22.60
C LEU A 22 -0.15 -2.75 -21.21
N TRP A 23 0.53 -1.82 -20.53
CA TRP A 23 0.18 -1.37 -19.20
C TRP A 23 -0.61 -0.07 -19.26
N THR A 24 -1.70 -0.03 -18.51
CA THR A 24 -2.44 1.22 -18.27
C THR A 24 -2.16 1.68 -16.85
N VAL A 25 -1.90 2.98 -16.70
CA VAL A 25 -1.75 3.64 -15.41
C VAL A 25 -3.02 4.46 -15.18
N THR A 26 -3.78 4.12 -14.16
CA THR A 26 -4.99 4.85 -13.78
C THR A 26 -4.74 5.56 -12.46
N PRO A 27 -4.88 6.90 -12.39
CA PRO A 27 -4.80 7.63 -11.12
C PRO A 27 -5.80 7.05 -10.11
N ALA A 28 -5.36 6.85 -8.87
CA ALA A 28 -6.25 6.37 -7.82
C ALA A 28 -7.17 7.51 -7.40
N ALA A 29 -8.48 7.33 -7.61
CA ALA A 29 -9.47 8.25 -7.08
C ALA A 29 -9.72 7.92 -5.60
N GLY A 30 -9.29 8.78 -4.69
CA GLY A 30 -9.52 8.58 -3.25
C GLY A 30 -9.14 9.80 -2.41
N GLY A 31 -9.88 10.03 -1.34
CA GLY A 31 -9.67 11.19 -0.45
C GLY A 31 -8.25 11.26 0.15
N LEU A 32 -7.63 10.10 0.39
CA LEU A 32 -6.23 10.04 0.84
C LEU A 32 -5.26 10.62 -0.20
N VAL A 33 -5.41 10.25 -1.47
CA VAL A 33 -4.54 10.71 -2.56
C VAL A 33 -4.67 12.22 -2.73
N SER A 34 -5.90 12.72 -2.83
CA SER A 34 -6.16 14.14 -2.99
C SER A 34 -5.65 15.00 -1.83
N ALA A 35 -5.64 14.46 -0.60
CA ALA A 35 -5.18 15.18 0.58
C ALA A 35 -3.65 15.16 0.74
N ILE A 36 -2.99 14.05 0.43
CA ILE A 36 -1.58 13.82 0.78
C ILE A 36 -0.64 14.09 -0.39
N GLU A 37 -1.05 13.82 -1.62
CA GLU A 37 -0.19 13.98 -2.80
C GLU A 37 0.36 15.42 -2.96
N PRO A 38 -0.43 16.50 -2.78
CA PRO A 38 0.09 17.86 -2.90
C PRO A 38 1.22 18.15 -1.90
N VAL A 39 1.10 17.63 -0.68
CA VAL A 39 2.09 17.81 0.40
C VAL A 39 3.41 17.11 0.04
N LEU A 40 3.34 15.87 -0.46
CA LEU A 40 4.52 15.12 -0.90
C LEU A 40 5.17 15.74 -2.13
N ARG A 41 4.38 16.25 -3.08
CA ARG A 41 4.88 16.92 -4.29
C ARG A 41 5.66 18.19 -3.97
N GLU A 42 5.19 18.97 -2.98
CA GLU A 42 5.85 20.21 -2.57
C GLU A 42 7.10 19.95 -1.72
N ARG A 43 7.01 19.02 -0.76
CA ARG A 43 8.07 18.81 0.26
C ARG A 43 9.08 17.72 -0.11
N GLY A 44 8.80 16.96 -1.15
CA GLY A 44 9.45 15.67 -1.37
C GLY A 44 9.03 14.64 -0.31
N GLY A 45 9.57 13.43 -0.43
CA GLY A 45 9.23 12.33 0.47
C GLY A 45 9.18 11.00 -0.23
N THR A 46 8.47 10.07 0.38
CA THR A 46 8.30 8.72 -0.16
C THR A 46 6.87 8.24 0.05
N TRP A 47 6.28 7.67 -1.00
CA TRP A 47 5.01 6.96 -0.93
C TRP A 47 5.26 5.46 -1.11
N ILE A 48 4.93 4.66 -0.10
CA ILE A 48 5.02 3.20 -0.11
C ILE A 48 3.61 2.62 -0.26
N GLY A 49 3.40 1.72 -1.23
CA GLY A 49 2.08 1.13 -1.47
C GLY A 49 2.05 0.06 -2.55
N TRP A 50 0.93 -0.67 -2.64
CA TRP A 50 0.69 -1.70 -3.65
C TRP A 50 0.15 -1.07 -4.94
N PRO A 51 0.73 -1.37 -6.12
CA PRO A 51 0.41 -0.69 -7.37
C PRO A 51 -0.87 -1.13 -8.07
N GLY A 52 -1.71 -2.03 -7.55
CA GLY A 52 -2.87 -2.48 -8.33
C GLY A 52 -2.95 -3.98 -8.56
N ILE A 53 -1.78 -4.58 -8.76
CA ILE A 53 -1.62 -5.86 -9.46
C ILE A 53 -0.94 -6.92 -8.59
N ALA A 54 -1.34 -8.17 -8.77
CA ALA A 54 -0.65 -9.30 -8.18
C ALA A 54 0.53 -9.74 -9.06
N GLY A 55 1.54 -10.33 -8.43
CA GLY A 55 2.71 -10.88 -9.11
C GLY A 55 3.82 -9.86 -9.36
N LYS A 56 4.53 -10.03 -10.49
CA LYS A 56 5.72 -9.25 -10.82
C LYS A 56 5.34 -7.81 -11.15
N ILE A 57 5.90 -6.86 -10.40
CA ILE A 57 5.71 -5.43 -10.67
C ILE A 57 6.59 -5.02 -11.87
N PRO A 58 6.02 -4.45 -12.93
CA PRO A 58 6.78 -4.03 -14.08
C PRO A 58 7.53 -2.73 -13.77
N ARG A 59 8.83 -2.69 -14.06
CA ARG A 59 9.67 -1.53 -13.71
C ARG A 59 9.33 -0.29 -14.56
N THR A 60 9.30 -0.45 -15.88
CA THR A 60 9.09 0.67 -16.82
C THR A 60 7.77 1.42 -16.59
N PRO A 61 6.60 0.75 -16.44
CA PRO A 61 5.35 1.44 -16.19
C PRO A 61 5.32 2.22 -14.87
N ILE A 62 5.98 1.71 -13.81
CA ILE A 62 6.12 2.45 -12.55
C ILE A 62 6.99 3.69 -12.75
N GLU A 63 8.15 3.56 -13.40
CA GLU A 63 9.05 4.68 -13.66
C GLU A 63 8.37 5.77 -14.52
N GLU A 64 7.58 5.37 -15.51
CA GLU A 64 6.78 6.30 -16.32
C GLU A 64 5.66 6.97 -15.53
N ALA A 65 4.89 6.21 -14.75
CA ALA A 65 3.81 6.74 -13.91
C ALA A 65 4.28 7.75 -12.86
N THR A 66 5.52 7.59 -12.39
CA THR A 66 6.11 8.36 -11.30
C THR A 66 7.06 9.46 -11.77
N ARG A 67 7.27 9.58 -13.09
CA ARG A 67 8.18 10.57 -13.65
C ARG A 67 7.71 11.99 -13.35
N GLY A 68 8.53 12.74 -12.61
CA GLY A 68 8.26 14.16 -12.32
C GLY A 68 7.20 14.41 -11.24
N VAL A 69 6.79 13.39 -10.47
CA VAL A 69 5.79 13.58 -9.39
C VAL A 69 6.32 14.34 -8.17
N GLY A 70 7.64 14.53 -8.06
CA GLY A 70 8.28 15.31 -7.00
C GLY A 70 8.56 14.53 -5.70
N TYR A 71 8.24 13.24 -5.63
CA TYR A 71 8.51 12.35 -4.50
C TYR A 71 8.89 10.95 -4.99
N ALA A 72 9.52 10.15 -4.11
CA ALA A 72 9.85 8.77 -4.42
C ALA A 72 8.64 7.85 -4.25
N VAL A 73 8.51 6.85 -5.10
CA VAL A 73 7.46 5.83 -5.01
C VAL A 73 8.10 4.47 -4.84
N VAL A 74 7.65 3.72 -3.84
CA VAL A 74 8.18 2.41 -3.49
C VAL A 74 7.04 1.40 -3.56
N PRO A 75 6.98 0.58 -4.61
CA PRO A 75 5.91 -0.38 -4.77
C PRO A 75 6.11 -1.60 -3.85
N VAL A 76 5.03 -2.09 -3.26
CA VAL A 76 5.00 -3.34 -2.49
C VAL A 76 4.28 -4.41 -3.30
N SER A 77 4.93 -5.56 -3.49
CA SER A 77 4.36 -6.69 -4.25
C SER A 77 3.51 -7.58 -3.38
N LEU A 78 2.39 -8.02 -3.96
CA LEU A 78 1.55 -9.09 -3.44
C LEU A 78 1.53 -10.22 -4.47
N THR A 79 1.59 -11.47 -4.03
CA THR A 79 1.20 -12.61 -4.87
C THR A 79 -0.31 -12.61 -5.11
N GLU A 80 -0.81 -13.47 -6.00
CA GLU A 80 -2.25 -13.63 -6.21
C GLU A 80 -2.94 -14.13 -4.93
N ALA A 81 -2.39 -15.16 -4.30
CA ALA A 81 -2.88 -15.67 -3.03
C ALA A 81 -2.87 -14.59 -1.93
N GLU A 82 -1.80 -13.79 -1.87
CA GLU A 82 -1.73 -12.70 -0.89
C GLU A 82 -2.76 -11.61 -1.18
N ARG A 83 -2.97 -11.22 -2.45
CA ARG A 83 -4.04 -10.28 -2.79
C ARG A 83 -5.40 -10.82 -2.31
N ASP A 84 -5.65 -12.10 -2.55
CA ASP A 84 -6.94 -12.72 -2.25
C ASP A 84 -7.15 -12.86 -0.75
N GLU A 85 -6.15 -13.25 0.03
CA GLU A 85 -6.29 -13.46 1.47
C GLU A 85 -6.07 -12.19 2.32
N PHE A 86 -5.22 -11.25 1.89
CA PHE A 86 -4.98 -9.99 2.61
C PHE A 86 -5.94 -8.88 2.20
N TYR A 87 -6.06 -8.60 0.90
CA TYR A 87 -6.86 -7.47 0.43
C TYR A 87 -8.33 -7.84 0.33
N TYR A 88 -8.69 -8.90 -0.41
CA TYR A 88 -10.08 -9.33 -0.49
C TYR A 88 -10.54 -10.02 0.80
N GLY A 89 -9.71 -10.87 1.39
CA GLY A 89 -9.95 -11.57 2.66
C GLY A 89 -9.89 -10.65 3.88
N TYR A 90 -8.79 -10.69 4.65
CA TYR A 90 -8.76 -10.05 5.98
C TYR A 90 -9.19 -8.58 5.99
N SER A 91 -8.71 -7.78 5.03
CA SER A 91 -9.01 -6.35 5.01
C SER A 91 -10.49 -6.08 4.71
N ASN A 92 -11.06 -6.71 3.68
CA ASN A 92 -12.40 -6.38 3.17
C ASN A 92 -13.52 -7.32 3.63
N GLU A 93 -13.21 -8.56 4.01
CA GLU A 93 -14.18 -9.51 4.57
C GLU A 93 -14.16 -9.58 6.10
N VAL A 94 -13.12 -9.07 6.77
CA VAL A 94 -13.08 -9.03 8.25
C VAL A 94 -13.10 -7.60 8.75
N ILE A 95 -12.04 -6.81 8.50
CA ILE A 95 -11.89 -5.52 9.17
C ILE A 95 -12.92 -4.51 8.66
N TRP A 96 -13.10 -4.39 7.34
CA TRP A 96 -14.02 -3.43 6.76
C TRP A 96 -15.46 -3.61 7.30
N PRO A 97 -16.13 -4.77 7.19
CA PRO A 97 -17.48 -4.92 7.72
C PRO A 97 -17.53 -4.74 9.24
N LEU A 98 -16.50 -5.19 9.97
CA LEU A 98 -16.43 -4.99 11.42
C LEU A 98 -16.41 -3.51 11.81
N PHE A 99 -15.63 -2.68 11.10
CA PHE A 99 -15.51 -1.24 11.36
C PHE A 99 -16.71 -0.42 10.87
N HIS A 100 -17.63 -1.04 10.12
CA HIS A 100 -18.83 -0.39 9.59
C HIS A 100 -20.12 -0.94 10.23
N ASP A 101 -20.03 -1.54 11.42
CA ASP A 101 -21.18 -2.11 12.15
C ASP A 101 -21.93 -3.23 11.39
N LEU A 102 -21.22 -3.92 10.49
CA LEU A 102 -21.73 -5.00 9.65
C LEU A 102 -21.20 -6.36 10.12
N GLN A 103 -21.23 -6.63 11.43
CA GLN A 103 -20.54 -7.80 12.01
C GLN A 103 -21.06 -9.14 11.45
N ASN A 104 -22.33 -9.20 11.05
CA ASN A 104 -22.94 -10.38 10.42
C ASN A 104 -22.36 -10.72 9.03
N PHE A 105 -21.65 -9.79 8.40
CA PHE A 105 -20.98 -9.98 7.11
C PHE A 105 -19.48 -10.29 7.26
N CYS A 106 -18.97 -10.39 8.49
CA CYS A 106 -17.58 -10.74 8.73
C CYS A 106 -17.33 -12.22 8.46
N ASN A 107 -16.32 -12.53 7.63
CA ASN A 107 -15.85 -13.89 7.38
C ASN A 107 -14.52 -14.15 8.10
N PHE A 108 -14.59 -14.68 9.32
CA PHE A 108 -13.41 -14.95 10.14
C PHE A 108 -12.70 -16.25 9.73
N GLU A 109 -11.77 -16.15 8.79
CA GLU A 109 -10.86 -17.23 8.39
C GLU A 109 -9.47 -17.04 9.03
N PRO A 110 -8.98 -17.96 9.89
CA PRO A 110 -7.66 -17.87 10.49
C PRO A 110 -6.50 -17.68 9.50
N ALA A 111 -6.56 -18.28 8.30
CA ALA A 111 -5.51 -18.11 7.30
C ALA A 111 -5.35 -16.65 6.84
N PHE A 112 -6.46 -15.89 6.77
CA PHE A 112 -6.43 -14.48 6.39
C PHE A 112 -5.57 -13.64 7.34
N TRP A 113 -5.58 -13.94 8.64
CA TRP A 113 -4.78 -13.23 9.63
C TRP A 113 -3.27 -13.43 9.42
N GLU A 114 -2.86 -14.67 9.12
CA GLU A 114 -1.45 -14.98 8.88
C GLU A 114 -0.93 -14.26 7.63
N THR A 115 -1.72 -14.24 6.55
CA THR A 115 -1.37 -13.49 5.34
C THR A 115 -1.41 -11.98 5.57
N TYR A 116 -2.33 -11.48 6.40
CA TYR A 116 -2.37 -10.07 6.77
C TYR A 116 -1.11 -9.61 7.50
N LYS A 117 -0.63 -10.38 8.48
CA LYS A 117 0.65 -10.11 9.15
C LYS A 117 1.81 -10.17 8.18
N THR A 118 1.89 -11.21 7.35
CA THR A 118 2.97 -11.39 6.37
C THR A 118 3.09 -10.20 5.42
N VAL A 119 1.96 -9.71 4.90
CA VAL A 119 1.93 -8.52 4.04
C VAL A 119 2.33 -7.27 4.84
N ASN A 120 1.80 -7.06 6.04
CA ASN A 120 2.18 -5.92 6.90
C ASN A 120 3.68 -5.93 7.25
N GLU A 121 4.28 -7.10 7.45
CA GLU A 121 5.71 -7.26 7.65
C GLU A 121 6.49 -6.83 6.40
N ARG A 122 6.02 -7.15 5.19
CA ARG A 122 6.63 -6.70 3.94
C ARG A 122 6.56 -5.18 3.77
N TYR A 123 5.45 -4.56 4.15
CA TYR A 123 5.35 -3.09 4.21
C TYR A 123 6.36 -2.51 5.19
N ALA A 124 6.48 -3.08 6.38
CA ALA A 124 7.45 -2.64 7.37
C ALA A 124 8.91 -2.82 6.89
N GLU A 125 9.23 -3.87 6.14
CA GLU A 125 10.53 -4.02 5.49
C GLU A 125 10.77 -2.95 4.41
N ALA A 126 9.75 -2.63 3.60
CA ALA A 126 9.84 -1.55 2.62
C ALA A 126 10.09 -0.20 3.30
N ILE A 127 9.44 0.07 4.43
CA ILE A 127 9.70 1.28 5.24
C ILE A 127 11.13 1.28 5.77
N ALA A 128 11.56 0.20 6.42
CA ALA A 128 12.89 0.10 7.03
C ALA A 128 14.02 0.35 6.02
N ARG A 129 13.88 -0.16 4.79
CA ARG A 129 14.86 0.05 3.71
C ARG A 129 14.94 1.48 3.18
N HIS A 130 13.88 2.27 3.36
CA HIS A 130 13.77 3.61 2.75
C HIS A 130 13.67 4.74 3.79
N CYS A 131 13.58 4.44 5.08
CA CYS A 131 13.59 5.43 6.15
C CYS A 131 15.01 5.71 6.66
N GLN A 132 15.20 6.90 7.21
CA GLN A 132 16.42 7.35 7.88
C GLN A 132 16.06 8.04 9.21
N PRO A 133 17.03 8.22 10.13
CA PRO A 133 16.79 8.94 11.37
C PRO A 133 16.17 10.32 11.13
N GLY A 134 15.08 10.58 11.85
CA GLY A 134 14.34 11.85 11.74
C GLY A 134 13.19 11.84 10.73
N ASP A 135 13.03 10.82 9.88
CA ASP A 135 11.84 10.74 9.02
C ASP A 135 10.55 10.59 9.84
N PHE A 136 9.46 11.17 9.34
CA PHE A 136 8.12 10.97 9.87
C PHE A 136 7.39 9.92 9.04
N ILE A 137 7.07 8.78 9.65
CA ILE A 137 6.36 7.69 8.98
C ILE A 137 4.88 7.78 9.33
N TRP A 138 4.05 7.96 8.32
CA TRP A 138 2.60 8.07 8.46
C TRP A 138 1.92 6.89 7.75
N VAL A 139 1.43 5.94 8.55
CA VAL A 139 0.72 4.75 8.08
C VAL A 139 -0.78 5.03 8.04
N HIS A 140 -1.42 4.66 6.95
CA HIS A 140 -2.83 4.93 6.70
C HIS A 140 -3.66 3.66 6.62
N ASP A 141 -4.80 3.74 7.31
CA ASP A 141 -5.99 2.92 7.12
C ASP A 141 -5.92 1.47 7.64
N TYR A 142 -7.07 0.80 7.67
CA TYR A 142 -7.27 -0.50 8.31
C TYR A 142 -6.44 -1.65 7.71
N HIS A 143 -6.00 -1.51 6.46
CA HIS A 143 -5.15 -2.50 5.79
C HIS A 143 -3.79 -2.68 6.47
N LEU A 144 -3.28 -1.67 7.17
CA LEU A 144 -1.88 -1.61 7.60
C LEU A 144 -1.71 -1.45 9.12
N MET A 145 -2.70 -1.86 9.91
CA MET A 145 -2.70 -1.66 11.36
C MET A 145 -1.56 -2.41 12.08
N TYR A 146 -1.03 -3.49 11.50
CA TYR A 146 0.05 -4.27 12.08
C TYR A 146 1.45 -3.74 11.72
N VAL A 147 1.58 -2.86 10.72
CA VAL A 147 2.87 -2.35 10.23
C VAL A 147 3.71 -1.72 11.33
N ALA A 148 3.12 -0.93 12.23
CA ALA A 148 3.87 -0.23 13.27
C ALA A 148 4.54 -1.21 14.24
N GLN A 149 3.80 -2.25 14.66
CA GLN A 149 4.35 -3.32 15.51
C GLN A 149 5.46 -4.06 14.78
N ALA A 150 5.21 -4.48 13.53
CA ALA A 150 6.21 -5.16 12.72
C ALA A 150 7.49 -4.32 12.55
N LEU A 151 7.35 -3.02 12.28
CA LEU A 151 8.49 -2.11 12.07
C LEU A 151 9.33 -1.92 13.34
N ARG A 152 8.69 -1.83 14.51
CA ARG A 152 9.39 -1.64 15.80
C ARG A 152 10.11 -2.88 16.31
N ALA A 153 9.71 -4.06 15.85
CA ALA A 153 10.37 -5.32 16.20
C ALA A 153 11.69 -5.56 15.44
N ARG A 154 12.14 -4.58 14.63
CA ARG A 154 13.34 -4.65 13.80
C ARG A 154 14.46 -3.79 14.33
#